data_AF-A0A5K0XMB9-F1
#
_entry.id   AF-A0A5K0XMB9-F1
#
_cell.length_a   1.000
_cell.length_b   1.000
_cell.length_c   1.000
_cell.angle_alpha   90.00
_cell.angle_beta   90.00
_cell.angle_gamma   90.00
#
_symmetry.space_group_name_H-M   'P 1'
#
loop_
_entity.id
_entity.type
_entity.pdbx_description
1 polymer ?
#
loop_
_entity_poly.entity_id
_entity_poly.type
_entity_poly.pdbx_seq_one_letter_code
_entity_poly.pdbx_strand_id
1 'polypeptide(L)'
;MLNVHSLTSGNTFLRLRSADSSSPLWPLQPKSQFSATVPICFACLRKHASRQRPFNWRVEGVARDGYLLFHQRRGLKPPSAIPGLSIGSLEGPQSVLEAVAILTAIIVVHESGHFLAAYLQGIHVSKFAVGFGPILAKFNAKNVEYSIRAFPLGGFVGFPDNDPESDIPVDDVNLLKNRPIFDRALVISAGVIANIIFAYMIIFVQVLAVGLPVQEALPGVLVPEVQASSAAARYGLQSGDVILGVNGSKLLKSGASVFDLVDIIKKSPSKTVSFSVERGKTSLEIDVVPDLNSDGTGRIGVQLSPHIKFAKVKPGNLAQAVAFAGKEFWGLSFNVVDSLKQTFFNFSQSASKVSSPVAIIAVGAEVARSSTEGLYQFAAVLNINLAVINLLPLPALDGGSLFLLLIEAARGGRKLPQEIEQRIMSSGILVVITLGMFLIVRDTLNLDFIREML
;
A
#
# COMPACT_ATOMS: atom_id res chain seq x y z
N MET A 1 29.03 -22.60 -46.54
CA MET A 1 28.59 -23.85 -47.20
C MET A 1 27.31 -24.30 -46.52
N LEU A 2 26.17 -24.25 -47.24
CA LEU A 2 24.96 -25.11 -47.22
C LEU A 2 24.34 -25.51 -45.86
N ASN A 3 23.03 -25.52 -45.59
CA ASN A 3 21.80 -25.19 -46.33
C ASN A 3 20.61 -25.24 -45.32
N VAL A 4 19.43 -24.81 -45.78
CA VAL A 4 18.17 -24.49 -45.07
C VAL A 4 17.18 -25.70 -44.96
N HIS A 5 16.29 -25.71 -43.93
CA HIS A 5 14.82 -26.08 -43.91
C HIS A 5 14.37 -26.46 -42.47
N SER A 6 13.46 -25.78 -41.76
CA SER A 6 11.98 -25.55 -41.87
C SER A 6 11.09 -26.50 -41.04
N LEU A 7 10.56 -25.95 -39.93
CA LEU A 7 9.17 -25.94 -39.39
C LEU A 7 8.18 -27.14 -39.49
N THR A 8 7.41 -27.23 -38.38
CA THR A 8 6.02 -27.72 -38.16
C THR A 8 5.75 -29.17 -37.76
N SER A 9 5.10 -29.35 -36.60
CA SER A 9 3.80 -30.04 -36.49
C SER A 9 3.18 -29.82 -35.11
N GLY A 10 1.89 -29.47 -35.11
CA GLY A 10 1.02 -29.50 -33.94
C GLY A 10 0.31 -30.84 -33.83
N ASN A 11 -0.17 -31.15 -32.64
CA ASN A 11 -1.19 -32.18 -32.36
C ASN A 11 -1.59 -32.03 -30.87
N THR A 12 -2.78 -32.36 -30.37
CA THR A 12 -4.13 -32.56 -30.89
C THR A 12 -4.99 -32.74 -29.64
N PHE A 13 -6.12 -32.05 -29.60
CA PHE A 13 -7.16 -32.18 -28.57
C PHE A 13 -7.78 -33.59 -28.63
N LEU A 14 -7.78 -34.33 -27.53
CA LEU A 14 -8.59 -35.55 -27.39
C LEU A 14 -9.68 -35.34 -26.33
N ARG A 15 -10.90 -35.18 -26.86
CA ARG A 15 -12.19 -35.33 -26.17
C ARG A 15 -12.39 -36.80 -25.80
N LEU A 16 -12.81 -37.07 -24.57
CA LEU A 16 -13.55 -38.28 -24.21
C LEU A 16 -14.90 -37.86 -23.60
N ARG A 17 -15.97 -38.11 -24.37
CA ARG A 17 -17.35 -38.43 -23.89
C ARG A 17 -17.33 -39.92 -23.55
N SER A 18 -18.17 -40.55 -22.72
CA SER A 18 -19.35 -40.23 -21.92
C SER A 18 -19.72 -41.55 -21.22
N ALA A 19 -20.30 -41.53 -20.01
CA ALA A 19 -21.30 -42.52 -19.61
C ALA A 19 -22.09 -42.00 -18.40
N ASP A 20 -23.36 -41.72 -18.67
CA ASP A 20 -24.42 -41.40 -17.72
C ASP A 20 -24.78 -42.61 -16.83
N SER A 21 -25.12 -42.33 -15.57
CA SER A 21 -26.26 -42.99 -14.92
C SER A 21 -26.98 -42.01 -13.96
N SER A 22 -28.22 -41.73 -14.34
CA SER A 22 -29.38 -41.20 -13.58
C SER A 22 -29.55 -41.83 -12.18
N SER A 23 -30.12 -41.25 -11.11
CA SER A 23 -30.89 -40.03 -10.73
C SER A 23 -31.25 -40.20 -9.21
N PRO A 24 -32.17 -39.46 -8.54
CA PRO A 24 -32.34 -38.02 -8.27
C PRO A 24 -32.46 -37.66 -6.74
N LEU A 25 -32.79 -36.40 -6.42
CA LEU A 25 -33.49 -35.86 -5.20
C LEU A 25 -32.72 -34.96 -4.18
N TRP A 26 -32.91 -33.65 -4.38
CA TRP A 26 -33.25 -32.54 -3.45
C TRP A 26 -32.37 -32.19 -2.20
N PRO A 27 -32.31 -30.90 -1.79
CA PRO A 27 -31.20 -30.27 -1.09
C PRO A 27 -31.45 -30.10 0.42
N LEU A 28 -30.38 -29.84 1.17
CA LEU A 28 -30.46 -29.43 2.57
C LEU A 28 -29.95 -28.00 2.74
N GLN A 29 -30.90 -27.10 3.02
CA GLN A 29 -30.65 -25.94 3.87
C GLN A 29 -30.48 -26.40 5.33
N PRO A 30 -29.95 -25.52 6.19
CA PRO A 30 -30.44 -25.49 7.57
C PRO A 30 -30.96 -24.09 7.95
N LYS A 31 -32.28 -24.02 8.21
CA LYS A 31 -32.90 -23.09 9.15
C LYS A 31 -33.49 -23.91 10.31
N SER A 32 -33.10 -23.58 11.54
CA SER A 32 -33.94 -23.52 12.76
C SER A 32 -33.02 -23.18 13.92
N GLN A 33 -33.16 -21.99 14.53
CA GLN A 33 -34.10 -21.69 15.61
C GLN A 33 -33.86 -22.54 16.87
N PHE A 34 -33.21 -21.92 17.86
CA PHE A 34 -33.67 -22.03 19.24
C PHE A 34 -33.84 -20.62 19.81
N SER A 35 -35.07 -20.36 20.24
CA SER A 35 -35.52 -19.19 20.97
C SER A 35 -35.41 -19.49 22.45
N ALA A 36 -34.91 -18.53 23.23
CA ALA A 36 -35.26 -18.36 24.63
C ALA A 36 -35.31 -16.86 24.94
N THR A 37 -36.47 -16.28 24.67
CA THR A 37 -36.94 -15.00 25.22
C THR A 37 -37.18 -15.14 26.72
N VAL A 38 -36.82 -14.14 27.54
CA VAL A 38 -37.76 -13.34 28.37
C VAL A 38 -37.00 -12.08 28.89
N PRO A 39 -37.66 -10.89 28.92
CA PRO A 39 -37.03 -9.58 29.05
C PRO A 39 -37.22 -8.96 30.44
N ILE A 40 -36.48 -7.91 30.80
CA ILE A 40 -36.97 -6.92 31.78
C ILE A 40 -36.54 -5.51 31.37
N CYS A 41 -37.55 -4.65 31.20
CA CYS A 41 -37.45 -3.21 31.09
C CYS A 41 -38.24 -2.59 32.25
N PHE A 42 -37.84 -1.37 32.65
CA PHE A 42 -38.50 -0.39 33.51
C PHE A 42 -38.58 -0.60 35.05
N ALA A 43 -37.76 0.23 35.72
CA ALA A 43 -38.13 1.21 36.75
C ALA A 43 -38.96 0.77 37.98
N CYS A 44 -38.34 0.86 39.16
CA CYS A 44 -39.03 1.32 40.37
C CYS A 44 -38.07 1.87 41.47
N LEU A 45 -38.26 3.15 41.77
CA LEU A 45 -38.17 3.86 43.07
C LEU A 45 -37.05 3.60 44.11
N ARG A 46 -36.23 4.64 44.29
CA ARG A 46 -36.25 5.59 45.44
C ARG A 46 -36.18 5.02 46.87
N LYS A 47 -34.99 5.13 47.50
CA LYS A 47 -34.71 5.77 48.83
C LYS A 47 -33.39 5.24 49.41
N HIS A 48 -32.37 6.08 49.58
CA HIS A 48 -31.90 6.50 50.90
C HIS A 48 -30.77 7.52 50.78
N ALA A 49 -30.89 8.58 51.57
CA ALA A 49 -29.93 9.66 51.72
C ALA A 49 -29.08 9.45 52.99
N SER A 50 -27.78 9.73 52.91
CA SER A 50 -26.98 10.37 53.99
C SER A 50 -25.54 10.57 53.50
N ARG A 51 -25.11 11.82 53.28
CA ARG A 51 -24.11 12.55 54.08
C ARG A 51 -22.80 11.79 54.34
N GLN A 52 -21.66 12.34 53.87
CA GLN A 52 -20.49 12.74 54.68
C GLN A 52 -19.51 13.60 53.85
N ARG A 53 -18.80 14.49 54.55
CA ARG A 53 -18.02 15.68 54.09
C ARG A 53 -16.59 15.34 53.65
N PRO A 54 -15.87 16.24 52.95
CA PRO A 54 -14.49 16.00 52.51
C PRO A 54 -13.46 16.32 53.61
N PHE A 55 -12.42 15.48 53.70
CA PHE A 55 -11.30 15.62 54.64
C PHE A 55 -10.10 16.24 53.92
N ASN A 56 -9.50 17.24 54.54
CA ASN A 56 -8.39 18.05 54.04
C ASN A 56 -7.22 17.84 54.99
N TRP A 57 -6.00 17.56 54.49
CA TRP A 57 -4.79 17.63 55.31
C TRP A 57 -3.72 18.50 54.65
N ARG A 58 -3.35 19.52 55.42
CA ARG A 58 -2.14 20.34 55.32
C ARG A 58 -1.08 19.68 56.21
N VAL A 59 0.16 19.59 55.74
CA VAL A 59 1.32 19.25 56.58
C VAL A 59 2.45 20.22 56.26
N GLU A 60 2.89 20.95 57.28
CA GLU A 60 4.08 21.82 57.32
C GLU A 60 5.36 20.99 57.53
N GLY A 61 6.49 21.54 57.08
CA GLY A 61 7.73 20.81 56.82
C GLY A 61 8.67 20.54 58.02
N VAL A 62 9.73 19.80 57.71
CA VAL A 62 10.99 19.70 58.48
C VAL A 62 12.14 19.52 57.47
N ALA A 63 13.22 20.29 57.65
CA ALA A 63 14.44 20.29 56.84
C ALA A 63 15.51 19.33 57.39
N ARG A 64 16.39 18.81 56.51
CA ARG A 64 17.86 18.64 56.75
C ARG A 64 18.62 18.13 55.51
N ASP A 65 19.67 18.89 55.19
CA ASP A 65 21.02 18.57 54.64
C ASP A 65 21.22 17.73 53.35
N GLY A 66 22.01 18.29 52.42
CA GLY A 66 22.77 17.50 51.44
C GLY A 66 23.07 18.20 50.10
N TYR A 67 24.19 18.92 50.06
CA TYR A 67 24.89 19.53 48.90
C TYR A 67 24.74 18.85 47.52
N LEU A 68 24.43 19.64 46.47
CA LEU A 68 25.35 19.90 45.33
C LEU A 68 24.70 20.88 44.33
N LEU A 69 25.32 22.05 44.21
CA LEU A 69 24.98 23.12 43.29
C LEU A 69 25.48 22.79 41.87
N PHE A 70 24.59 22.74 40.89
CA PHE A 70 24.92 23.03 39.49
C PHE A 70 24.16 24.28 39.04
N HIS A 71 24.92 25.34 38.78
CA HIS A 71 24.44 26.58 38.19
C HIS A 71 23.97 26.34 36.75
N GLN A 72 22.67 26.43 36.51
CA GLN A 72 22.12 26.58 35.15
C GLN A 72 21.63 28.01 34.94
N ARG A 73 22.19 28.67 33.92
CA ARG A 73 22.00 30.08 33.58
C ARG A 73 20.53 30.46 33.46
N ARG A 74 20.19 31.62 34.06
CA ARG A 74 18.98 32.38 33.80
C ARG A 74 18.95 32.88 32.35
N GLY A 75 17.77 32.79 31.75
CA GLY A 75 17.21 33.89 30.96
C GLY A 75 17.11 33.68 29.46
N LEU A 76 15.98 33.14 29.01
CA LEU A 76 15.23 33.58 27.83
C LEU A 76 13.77 33.10 28.02
N LYS A 77 12.86 34.05 28.27
CA LYS A 77 11.41 33.79 28.36
C LYS A 77 10.87 33.49 26.95
N PRO A 78 10.17 32.38 26.70
CA PRO A 78 9.24 32.32 25.57
C PRO A 78 7.98 33.14 25.92
N PRO A 79 7.30 33.74 24.92
CA PRO A 79 6.11 34.54 25.19
C PRO A 79 4.99 33.65 25.75
N SER A 80 4.31 34.23 26.73
CA SER A 80 3.12 33.75 27.42
C SER A 80 2.12 33.03 26.52
N ALA A 81 1.94 31.74 26.75
CA ALA A 81 0.77 31.00 26.31
C ALA A 81 -0.46 31.57 27.04
N ILE A 82 -1.49 31.92 26.27
CA ILE A 82 -2.83 32.24 26.77
C ILE A 82 -3.38 30.95 27.41
N PRO A 83 -3.69 30.91 28.72
CA PRO A 83 -4.26 29.74 29.35
C PRO A 83 -5.78 29.78 29.18
N GLY A 84 -6.32 28.95 28.28
CA GLY A 84 -7.77 28.87 28.10
C GLY A 84 -8.25 28.43 26.73
N LEU A 85 -7.61 27.44 26.12
CA LEU A 85 -8.25 26.63 25.09
C LEU A 85 -7.64 25.24 25.16
N SER A 86 -8.17 24.40 26.04
CA SER A 86 -7.98 22.96 25.94
C SER A 86 -8.70 22.50 24.67
N ILE A 87 -8.00 22.64 23.55
CA ILE A 87 -8.36 22.00 22.29
C ILE A 87 -8.35 20.50 22.61
N GLY A 88 -9.55 19.93 22.70
CA GLY A 88 -9.72 18.49 22.89
C GLY A 88 -8.93 17.72 21.83
N SER A 89 -8.27 16.65 22.25
CA SER A 89 -7.53 15.66 21.48
C SER A 89 -7.69 15.77 19.95
N LEU A 90 -6.78 16.49 19.29
CA LEU A 90 -6.65 16.56 17.83
C LEU A 90 -5.86 15.37 17.25
N GLU A 91 -6.00 14.17 17.81
CA GLU A 91 -5.35 12.99 17.23
C GLU A 91 -6.02 12.53 15.90
N GLY A 92 -7.18 13.11 15.55
CA GLY A 92 -7.93 12.83 14.31
C GLY A 92 -7.70 13.79 13.13
N PRO A 93 -7.82 15.13 13.29
CA PRO A 93 -7.73 16.05 12.15
C PRO A 93 -6.30 16.25 11.62
N GLN A 94 -5.29 16.05 12.46
CA GLN A 94 -3.90 16.18 12.03
C GLN A 94 -3.50 15.09 11.03
N SER A 95 -3.94 13.84 11.24
CA SER A 95 -3.64 12.75 10.32
C SER A 95 -4.38 12.87 8.98
N VAL A 96 -5.59 13.42 8.99
CA VAL A 96 -6.31 13.78 7.76
C VAL A 96 -5.56 14.86 7.00
N LEU A 97 -5.06 15.89 7.69
CA LEU A 97 -4.24 16.94 7.07
C LEU A 97 -2.94 16.37 6.49
N GLU A 98 -2.27 15.44 7.18
CA GLU A 98 -1.08 14.75 6.68
C GLU A 98 -1.38 13.92 5.43
N ALA A 99 -2.48 13.16 5.42
CA ALA A 99 -2.91 12.37 4.27
C ALA A 99 -3.23 13.26 3.05
N VAL A 100 -3.95 14.36 3.27
CA VAL A 100 -4.23 15.36 2.23
C VAL A 100 -2.93 15.99 1.74
N ALA A 101 -2.01 16.37 2.63
CA ALA A 101 -0.73 16.96 2.27
C ALA A 101 0.12 16.02 1.41
N ILE A 102 0.15 14.71 1.72
CA ILE A 102 0.81 13.70 0.89
C ILE A 102 0.20 13.65 -0.49
N LEU A 103 -1.14 13.55 -0.58
CA LEU A 103 -1.83 13.50 -1.88
C LEU A 103 -1.57 14.76 -2.71
N THR A 104 -1.63 15.93 -2.09
CA THR A 104 -1.31 17.20 -2.74
C THR A 104 0.14 17.24 -3.20
N ALA A 105 1.10 16.80 -2.39
CA ALA A 105 2.51 16.76 -2.76
C ALA A 105 2.75 15.86 -3.99
N ILE A 106 2.12 14.68 -4.02
CA ILE A 106 2.21 13.76 -5.17
C ILE A 106 1.71 14.43 -6.45
N ILE A 107 0.55 15.09 -6.39
CA ILE A 107 -0.02 15.76 -7.55
C ILE A 107 0.83 16.95 -7.98
N VAL A 108 1.31 17.77 -7.04
CA VAL A 108 2.21 18.89 -7.37
C VAL A 108 3.48 18.40 -8.05
N VAL A 109 4.06 17.29 -7.60
CA VAL A 109 5.24 16.69 -8.24
C VAL A 109 4.91 16.21 -9.66
N HIS A 110 3.76 15.57 -9.85
CA HIS A 110 3.27 15.18 -11.17
C HIS A 110 3.16 16.38 -12.13
N GLU A 111 2.43 17.42 -11.74
CA GLU A 111 2.25 18.64 -12.54
C GLU A 111 3.58 19.36 -12.78
N SER A 112 4.47 19.35 -11.79
CA SER A 112 5.81 19.93 -11.93
C SER A 112 6.64 19.21 -12.99
N GLY A 113 6.39 17.92 -13.23
CA GLY A 113 7.02 17.16 -14.30
C GLY A 113 6.69 17.73 -15.67
N HIS A 114 5.40 17.88 -15.99
CA HIS A 114 4.96 18.50 -17.25
C HIS A 114 5.46 19.93 -17.38
N PHE A 115 5.32 20.73 -16.32
CA PHE A 115 5.77 22.11 -16.30
C PHE A 115 7.27 22.23 -16.59
N LEU A 116 8.09 21.45 -15.89
CA LEU A 116 9.54 21.51 -16.01
C LEU A 116 9.99 21.03 -17.40
N ALA A 117 9.42 19.94 -17.93
CA ALA A 117 9.72 19.48 -19.27
C ALA A 117 9.39 20.53 -20.33
N ALA A 118 8.19 21.12 -20.27
CA ALA A 118 7.79 22.19 -21.17
C ALA A 118 8.71 23.41 -21.06
N TYR A 119 8.98 23.86 -19.83
CA TYR A 119 9.83 25.03 -19.57
C TYR A 119 11.27 24.83 -20.06
N LEU A 120 11.87 23.65 -19.85
CA LEU A 120 13.22 23.33 -20.30
C LEU A 120 13.32 23.22 -21.84
N GLN A 121 12.22 22.84 -22.50
CA GLN A 121 12.13 22.81 -23.97
C GLN A 121 11.72 24.17 -24.57
N GLY A 122 11.53 25.21 -23.74
CA GLY A 122 11.09 26.53 -24.19
C GLY A 122 9.68 26.55 -24.75
N ILE A 123 8.82 25.62 -24.34
CA ILE A 123 7.40 25.56 -24.71
C ILE A 123 6.62 26.55 -23.84
N HIS A 124 5.65 27.24 -24.44
CA HIS A 124 4.82 28.20 -23.71
C HIS A 124 3.89 27.47 -22.73
N VAL A 125 3.93 27.90 -21.48
CA VAL A 125 3.00 27.48 -20.43
C VAL A 125 2.26 28.71 -19.96
N SER A 126 0.93 28.64 -19.86
CA SER A 126 0.10 29.78 -19.43
C SER A 126 -0.28 29.69 -17.95
N LYS A 127 -0.51 28.48 -17.42
CA LYS A 127 -1.05 28.28 -16.07
C LYS A 127 -0.37 27.11 -15.36
N PHE A 128 -0.11 27.26 -14.07
CA PHE A 128 0.25 26.18 -13.16
C PHE A 128 -0.68 26.27 -11.94
N ALA A 129 -1.63 25.34 -11.84
CA ALA A 129 -2.63 25.36 -10.79
C ALA A 129 -2.48 24.16 -9.87
N VAL A 130 -2.52 24.41 -8.55
CA VAL A 130 -2.62 23.37 -7.52
C VAL A 130 -4.05 23.37 -6.99
N GLY A 131 -4.72 22.24 -7.15
CA GLY A 131 -6.10 22.01 -6.76
C GLY A 131 -7.14 22.34 -7.83
N PHE A 132 -8.41 22.25 -7.44
CA PHE A 132 -9.59 22.58 -8.24
C PHE A 132 -10.51 23.58 -7.52
N GLY A 133 -11.46 24.14 -8.26
CA GLY A 133 -12.45 25.10 -7.74
C GLY A 133 -11.98 26.56 -7.77
N PRO A 134 -12.56 27.43 -6.92
CA PRO A 134 -12.24 28.85 -6.90
C PRO A 134 -10.79 29.09 -6.48
N ILE A 135 -10.19 30.14 -7.04
CA ILE A 135 -8.82 30.56 -6.77
C ILE A 135 -8.79 31.21 -5.38
N LEU A 136 -7.93 30.69 -4.50
CA LEU A 136 -7.67 31.28 -3.18
C LEU A 136 -6.53 32.29 -3.24
N ALA A 137 -5.48 31.96 -3.99
CA ALA A 137 -4.33 32.82 -4.20
C ALA A 137 -3.81 32.64 -5.62
N LYS A 138 -3.37 33.73 -6.25
CA LYS A 138 -2.70 33.69 -7.54
C LYS A 138 -1.57 34.70 -7.63
N PHE A 139 -0.54 34.37 -8.39
CA PHE A 139 0.53 35.28 -8.75
C PHE A 139 1.02 34.99 -10.17
N ASN A 140 1.45 36.02 -10.88
CA ASN A 140 1.97 35.89 -12.25
C ASN A 140 3.48 36.05 -12.22
N ALA A 141 4.20 35.09 -12.80
CA ALA A 141 5.65 35.17 -12.95
C ALA A 141 6.06 34.57 -14.30
N LYS A 142 6.93 35.29 -15.04
CA LYS A 142 7.45 34.85 -16.35
C LYS A 142 6.37 34.38 -17.33
N ASN A 143 5.26 35.11 -17.44
CA ASN A 143 4.09 34.79 -18.29
C ASN A 143 3.34 33.49 -17.91
N VAL A 144 3.57 32.97 -16.70
CA VAL A 144 2.82 31.85 -16.12
C VAL A 144 1.97 32.35 -14.96
N GLU A 145 0.68 32.04 -14.96
CA GLU A 145 -0.21 32.23 -13.80
C GLU A 145 -0.06 31.02 -12.85
N TYR A 146 0.46 31.27 -11.66
CA TYR A 146 0.49 30.29 -10.58
C TYR A 146 -0.73 30.49 -9.69
N SER A 147 -1.52 29.45 -9.45
CA SER A 147 -2.72 29.53 -8.60
C SER A 147 -2.84 28.38 -7.61
N ILE A 148 -3.30 28.71 -6.41
CA ILE A 148 -3.73 27.75 -5.37
C ILE A 148 -5.25 27.84 -5.28
N ARG A 149 -5.92 26.69 -5.37
CA ARG A 149 -7.38 26.58 -5.42
C ARG A 149 -7.92 25.87 -4.17
N ALA A 150 -9.22 26.02 -3.93
CA ALA A 150 -9.86 25.58 -2.69
C ALA A 150 -9.76 24.08 -2.41
N PHE A 151 -9.83 23.22 -3.44
CA PHE A 151 -9.80 21.77 -3.26
C PHE A 151 -8.44 21.22 -3.66
N PRO A 152 -7.61 20.71 -2.74
CA PRO A 152 -6.23 20.30 -3.02
C PRO A 152 -6.14 18.89 -3.63
N LEU A 153 -7.22 18.43 -4.29
CA LEU A 153 -7.42 17.11 -4.88
C LEU A 153 -7.16 17.11 -6.39
N GLY A 154 -6.10 17.78 -6.82
CA GLY A 154 -5.75 17.86 -8.23
C GLY A 154 -4.76 18.97 -8.54
N GLY A 155 -4.54 19.17 -9.82
CA GLY A 155 -3.71 20.22 -10.38
C GLY A 155 -3.83 20.16 -11.90
N PHE A 156 -3.32 21.19 -12.57
CA PHE A 156 -3.14 21.14 -14.01
C PHE A 156 -2.09 22.15 -14.48
N VAL A 157 -1.43 21.80 -15.57
CA VAL A 157 -0.58 22.68 -16.37
C VAL A 157 -1.35 23.11 -17.61
N GLY A 158 -1.59 24.41 -17.74
CA GLY A 158 -2.30 25.01 -18.87
C GLY A 158 -1.34 25.39 -19.99
N PHE A 159 -1.67 24.99 -21.22
CA PHE A 159 -0.98 25.39 -22.44
C PHE A 159 -1.87 26.36 -23.24
N PRO A 160 -1.29 27.40 -23.89
CA PRO A 160 -2.05 28.39 -24.67
C PRO A 160 -2.53 27.87 -26.04
N ASP A 161 -2.37 26.57 -26.33
CA ASP A 161 -2.62 25.96 -27.63
C ASP A 161 -4.02 26.24 -28.22
N ASN A 162 -5.03 26.39 -27.36
CA ASN A 162 -6.45 26.56 -27.74
C ASN A 162 -7.12 27.73 -27.01
N ASP A 163 -6.34 28.64 -26.45
CA ASP A 163 -6.87 29.81 -25.75
C ASP A 163 -7.20 30.91 -26.79
N PRO A 164 -8.49 31.20 -27.05
CA PRO A 164 -8.88 32.21 -28.03
C PRO A 164 -8.48 33.64 -27.60
N GLU A 165 -8.13 33.84 -26.33
CA GLU A 165 -7.66 35.11 -25.78
C GLU A 165 -6.13 35.21 -25.75
N SER A 166 -5.40 34.22 -26.29
CA SER A 166 -3.94 34.23 -26.33
C SER A 166 -3.40 35.17 -27.41
N ASP A 167 -2.46 36.05 -27.03
CA ASP A 167 -1.72 36.92 -27.95
C ASP A 167 -0.66 36.17 -28.80
N ILE A 168 -0.51 34.85 -28.61
CA ILE A 168 0.50 34.03 -29.29
C ILE A 168 -0.03 33.55 -30.65
N PRO A 169 0.73 33.76 -31.76
CA PRO A 169 0.34 33.26 -33.07
C PRO A 169 0.09 31.74 -33.10
N VAL A 170 -0.95 31.31 -33.81
CA VAL A 170 -1.36 29.88 -33.89
C VAL A 170 -0.26 28.98 -34.46
N ASP A 171 0.62 29.53 -35.29
CA ASP A 171 1.72 28.83 -35.96
C ASP A 171 3.06 28.92 -35.19
N ASP A 172 3.06 29.45 -33.96
CA ASP A 172 4.28 29.55 -33.16
C ASP A 172 4.85 28.15 -32.84
N VAL A 173 6.15 27.98 -33.09
CA VAL A 173 6.88 26.71 -32.94
C VAL A 173 6.97 26.27 -31.47
N ASN A 174 6.87 27.21 -30.53
CA ASN A 174 6.92 26.98 -29.09
C ASN A 174 5.56 26.60 -28.49
N LEU A 175 4.49 26.50 -29.29
CA LEU A 175 3.23 25.88 -28.87
C LEU A 175 3.38 24.37 -28.82
N LEU A 176 2.81 23.72 -27.78
CA LEU A 176 2.96 22.29 -27.57
C LEU A 176 2.41 21.50 -28.77
N LYS A 177 1.25 21.91 -29.31
CA LYS A 177 0.67 21.32 -30.53
C LYS A 177 1.58 21.39 -31.77
N ASN A 178 2.50 22.35 -31.86
CA ASN A 178 3.35 22.57 -33.03
C ASN A 178 4.73 21.91 -32.91
N ARG A 179 5.08 21.41 -31.73
CA ARG A 179 6.34 20.72 -31.48
C ARG A 179 6.40 19.33 -32.16
N PRO A 180 7.61 18.84 -32.47
CA PRO A 180 7.83 17.48 -32.91
C PRO A 180 7.22 16.44 -31.96
N ILE A 181 6.92 15.25 -32.48
CA ILE A 181 6.30 14.16 -31.72
C ILE A 181 7.12 13.79 -30.48
N PHE A 182 8.44 13.70 -30.59
CA PHE A 182 9.29 13.35 -29.45
C PHE A 182 9.23 14.40 -28.34
N ASP A 183 9.20 15.68 -28.71
CA ASP A 183 9.13 16.78 -27.75
C ASP A 183 7.79 16.77 -27.01
N ARG A 184 6.68 16.55 -27.74
CA ARG A 184 5.34 16.39 -27.15
C ARG A 184 5.28 15.17 -26.25
N ALA A 185 5.84 14.04 -26.68
CA ALA A 185 5.87 12.80 -25.90
C ALA A 185 6.65 12.98 -24.59
N LEU A 186 7.76 13.73 -24.62
CA LEU A 186 8.54 14.03 -23.42
C LEU A 186 7.72 14.86 -22.42
N VAL A 187 7.08 15.94 -22.87
CA VAL A 187 6.23 16.77 -21.99
C VAL A 187 5.06 15.95 -21.43
N ILE A 188 4.36 15.19 -22.27
CA ILE A 188 3.20 14.38 -21.86
C ILE A 188 3.61 13.26 -20.89
N SER A 189 4.78 12.63 -21.07
CA SER A 189 5.24 11.58 -20.16
C SER A 189 5.94 12.10 -18.90
N ALA A 190 6.32 13.38 -18.86
CA ALA A 190 7.11 13.94 -17.78
C ALA A 190 6.43 13.87 -16.41
N GLY A 191 5.10 14.02 -16.35
CA GLY A 191 4.36 13.85 -15.08
C GLY A 191 4.44 12.43 -14.54
N VAL A 192 4.28 11.42 -15.40
CA VAL A 192 4.44 9.99 -15.03
C VAL A 192 5.87 9.71 -14.57
N ILE A 193 6.87 10.22 -15.31
CA ILE A 193 8.29 10.08 -14.96
C ILE A 193 8.59 10.74 -13.61
N ALA A 194 8.04 11.93 -13.35
CA ALA A 194 8.21 12.63 -12.08
C ALA A 194 7.67 11.81 -10.89
N ASN A 195 6.49 11.19 -11.03
CA ASN A 195 5.94 10.32 -9.99
C ASN A 195 6.77 9.07 -9.75
N ILE A 196 7.32 8.46 -10.81
CA ILE A 196 8.22 7.30 -10.68
C ILE A 196 9.49 7.69 -9.93
N ILE A 197 10.11 8.82 -10.29
CA ILE A 197 11.29 9.36 -9.61
C ILE A 197 10.96 9.68 -8.15
N PHE A 198 9.80 10.28 -7.89
CA PHE A 198 9.38 10.65 -6.54
C PHE A 198 9.09 9.43 -5.67
N ALA A 199 8.43 8.40 -6.20
CA ALA A 199 8.27 7.11 -5.53
C ALA A 199 9.62 6.51 -5.13
N TYR A 200 10.57 6.46 -6.06
CA TYR A 200 11.90 5.93 -5.79
C TYR A 200 12.61 6.76 -4.70
N MET A 201 12.51 8.09 -4.76
CA MET A 201 13.09 8.97 -3.75
C MET A 201 12.48 8.76 -2.37
N ILE A 202 11.16 8.60 -2.26
CA ILE A 202 10.45 8.31 -1.00
C ILE A 202 10.98 7.00 -0.39
N ILE A 203 11.07 5.94 -1.20
CA ILE A 203 11.59 4.64 -0.76
C ILE A 203 13.07 4.77 -0.37
N PHE A 204 13.87 5.50 -1.13
CA PHE A 204 15.27 5.72 -0.83
C PHE A 204 15.46 6.43 0.52
N VAL A 205 14.66 7.46 0.80
CA VAL A 205 14.65 8.15 2.10
C VAL A 205 14.18 7.20 3.21
N GLN A 206 13.15 6.38 2.97
CA GLN A 206 12.69 5.37 3.93
C GLN A 206 13.82 4.38 4.29
N VAL A 207 14.53 3.87 3.29
CA VAL A 207 15.66 2.94 3.45
C VAL A 207 16.79 3.56 4.29
N LEU A 208 17.07 4.85 4.11
CA LEU A 208 18.09 5.56 4.89
C LEU A 208 17.64 5.87 6.32
N ALA A 209 16.41 6.35 6.49
CA ALA A 209 15.90 6.78 7.79
C ALA A 209 15.53 5.59 8.70
N VAL A 210 14.75 4.66 8.15
CA VAL A 210 14.13 3.55 8.88
C VAL A 210 14.89 2.24 8.66
N GLY A 211 15.40 2.00 7.45
CA GLY A 211 15.93 0.71 7.01
C GLY A 211 14.86 -0.14 6.33
N LEU A 212 15.27 -1.27 5.73
CA LEU A 212 14.33 -2.22 5.15
C LEU A 212 13.97 -3.32 6.15
N PRO A 213 12.68 -3.69 6.27
CA PRO A 213 12.30 -4.92 6.94
C PRO A 213 12.76 -6.09 6.08
N VAL A 214 13.84 -6.75 6.49
CA VAL A 214 14.29 -7.99 5.86
C VAL A 214 13.93 -9.17 6.74
N GLN A 215 13.49 -10.25 6.10
CA GLN A 215 13.34 -11.54 6.75
C GLN A 215 14.73 -12.13 6.92
N GLU A 216 15.27 -12.04 8.12
CA GLU A 216 16.51 -12.73 8.46
C GLU A 216 16.16 -14.20 8.76
N ALA A 217 16.66 -15.10 7.91
CA ALA A 217 16.60 -16.52 8.18
C ALA A 217 17.54 -16.84 9.35
N LEU A 218 16.95 -17.23 10.47
CA LEU A 218 17.67 -17.73 11.63
C LEU A 218 17.91 -19.25 11.47
N PRO A 219 18.86 -19.83 12.22
CA PRO A 219 19.05 -21.28 12.21
C PRO A 219 17.79 -22.01 12.68
N GLY A 220 17.54 -23.16 12.07
CA GLY A 220 16.51 -24.07 12.52
C GLY A 220 15.11 -23.83 11.97
N VAL A 221 14.17 -24.61 12.47
CA VAL A 221 12.77 -24.64 12.02
C VAL A 221 11.87 -24.39 13.23
N LEU A 222 11.02 -23.38 13.13
CA LEU A 222 10.05 -23.05 14.17
C LEU A 222 8.87 -24.02 14.09
N VAL A 223 8.38 -24.43 15.26
CA VAL A 223 7.18 -25.24 15.46
C VAL A 223 6.05 -24.34 15.96
N PRO A 224 5.18 -23.78 15.09
CA PRO A 224 4.10 -22.91 15.54
C PRO A 224 3.01 -23.67 16.29
N GLU A 225 2.75 -24.91 15.90
CA GLU A 225 1.65 -25.71 16.43
C GLU A 225 2.04 -27.18 16.51
N VAL A 226 1.61 -27.83 17.59
CA VAL A 226 1.74 -29.27 17.82
C VAL A 226 0.34 -29.86 17.96
N GLN A 227 0.00 -30.84 17.12
CA GLN A 227 -1.32 -31.47 17.15
C GLN A 227 -1.49 -32.31 18.42
N ALA A 228 -2.65 -32.20 19.06
CA ALA A 228 -3.00 -33.05 20.19
C ALA A 228 -2.92 -34.54 19.80
N SER A 229 -2.45 -35.38 20.74
CA SER A 229 -2.29 -36.83 20.56
C SER A 229 -1.27 -37.29 19.49
N SER A 230 -0.51 -36.36 18.91
CA SER A 230 0.56 -36.68 17.95
C SER A 230 1.81 -37.25 18.62
N ALA A 231 2.68 -37.91 17.84
CA ALA A 231 4.01 -38.33 18.32
C ALA A 231 4.78 -37.17 18.95
N ALA A 232 4.83 -36.00 18.31
CA ALA A 232 5.51 -34.83 18.86
C ALA A 232 4.98 -34.45 20.26
N ALA A 233 3.65 -34.45 20.46
CA ALA A 233 3.07 -34.16 21.76
C ALA A 233 3.44 -35.21 22.81
N ARG A 234 3.44 -36.51 22.45
CA ARG A 234 3.80 -37.61 23.36
C ARG A 234 5.26 -37.54 23.83
N TYR A 235 6.16 -37.08 22.96
CA TYR A 235 7.58 -36.95 23.25
C TYR A 235 7.96 -35.54 23.76
N GLY A 236 6.99 -34.65 23.97
CA GLY A 236 7.21 -33.39 24.69
C GLY A 236 7.67 -32.20 23.84
N LEU A 237 7.53 -32.25 22.51
CA LEU A 237 7.61 -31.06 21.66
C LEU A 237 6.43 -30.12 21.96
N GLN A 238 6.71 -28.82 21.98
CA GLN A 238 5.73 -27.78 22.29
C GLN A 238 5.68 -26.72 21.19
N SER A 239 4.56 -25.99 21.14
CA SER A 239 4.45 -24.79 20.31
C SER A 239 5.48 -23.75 20.76
N GLY A 240 6.16 -23.13 19.80
CA GLY A 240 7.24 -22.17 20.02
C GLY A 240 8.64 -22.78 20.06
N ASP A 241 8.77 -24.11 20.00
CA ASP A 241 10.06 -24.78 19.90
C ASP A 241 10.76 -24.49 18.57
N VAL A 242 12.08 -24.31 18.60
CA VAL A 242 12.92 -24.15 17.40
C VAL A 242 13.83 -25.36 17.27
N ILE A 243 13.61 -26.18 16.25
CA ILE A 243 14.46 -27.34 15.96
C ILE A 243 15.72 -26.83 15.26
N LEU A 244 16.85 -26.87 15.95
CA LEU A 244 18.16 -26.42 15.45
C LEU A 244 18.92 -27.51 14.70
N GLY A 245 18.59 -28.78 14.93
CA GLY A 245 19.29 -29.91 14.35
C GLY A 245 18.52 -31.22 14.46
N VAL A 246 18.92 -32.18 13.62
CA VAL A 246 18.34 -33.53 13.56
C VAL A 246 19.48 -34.55 13.52
N ASN A 247 19.44 -35.55 14.39
CA ASN A 247 20.43 -36.64 14.48
C ASN A 247 21.89 -36.12 14.53
N GLY A 248 22.14 -35.09 15.34
CA GLY A 248 23.46 -34.46 15.50
C GLY A 248 23.89 -33.53 14.34
N SER A 249 23.11 -33.42 13.27
CA SER A 249 23.38 -32.50 12.15
C SER A 249 22.59 -31.19 12.32
N LYS A 250 23.28 -30.05 12.27
CA LYS A 250 22.64 -28.72 12.37
C LYS A 250 21.89 -28.36 11.09
N LEU A 251 20.72 -27.78 11.23
CA LEU A 251 19.95 -27.22 10.11
C LEU A 251 20.55 -25.88 9.65
N LEU A 252 20.46 -25.63 8.35
CA LEU A 252 21.00 -24.41 7.73
C LEU A 252 20.12 -23.19 8.05
N LYS A 253 20.67 -21.99 7.87
CA LYS A 253 19.92 -20.72 7.91
C LYS A 253 19.16 -20.52 6.59
N SER A 254 18.21 -21.40 6.29
CA SER A 254 17.47 -21.37 5.02
C SER A 254 16.06 -21.90 5.18
N GLY A 255 15.12 -21.34 4.42
CA GLY A 255 13.77 -21.90 4.29
C GLY A 255 13.76 -23.34 3.75
N ALA A 256 14.84 -23.76 3.07
CA ALA A 256 15.03 -25.15 2.64
C ALA A 256 15.03 -26.16 3.80
N SER A 257 15.46 -25.73 5.00
CA SER A 257 15.55 -26.63 6.18
C SER A 257 14.21 -27.15 6.66
N VAL A 258 13.10 -26.49 6.31
CA VAL A 258 11.75 -27.03 6.56
C VAL A 258 11.53 -28.30 5.71
N PHE A 259 11.90 -28.25 4.43
CA PHE A 259 11.75 -29.39 3.52
C PHE A 259 12.68 -30.55 3.92
N ASP A 260 13.93 -30.24 4.27
CA ASP A 260 14.90 -31.24 4.74
C ASP A 260 14.40 -31.97 5.99
N LEU A 261 13.87 -31.22 6.97
CA LEU A 261 13.31 -31.79 8.19
C LEU A 261 12.09 -32.68 7.91
N VAL A 262 11.17 -32.22 7.05
CA VAL A 262 10.00 -33.01 6.63
C VAL A 262 10.43 -34.31 5.95
N ASP A 263 11.44 -34.27 5.08
CA ASP A 263 11.94 -35.44 4.37
C ASP A 263 12.60 -36.47 5.30
N ILE A 264 13.36 -36.01 6.31
CA ILE A 264 13.95 -36.90 7.32
C ILE A 264 12.85 -37.60 8.13
N ILE A 265 11.82 -36.86 8.54
CA ILE A 265 10.69 -37.41 9.31
C ILE A 265 9.94 -38.45 8.48
N LYS A 266 9.63 -38.13 7.21
CA LYS A 266 8.93 -39.05 6.31
C LYS A 266 9.68 -40.35 6.06
N LYS A 267 11.01 -40.30 5.97
CA LYS A 267 11.90 -41.46 5.74
C LYS A 267 12.19 -42.28 7.00
N SER A 268 11.73 -41.83 8.17
CA SER A 268 12.02 -42.45 9.46
C SER A 268 10.77 -42.93 10.21
N PRO A 269 9.81 -43.63 9.57
CA PRO A 269 8.65 -44.16 10.29
C PRO A 269 9.10 -45.17 11.35
N SER A 270 8.53 -45.06 12.55
CA SER A 270 8.82 -45.95 13.69
C SER A 270 10.31 -46.04 14.09
N LYS A 271 11.13 -45.08 13.66
CA LYS A 271 12.54 -44.96 14.04
C LYS A 271 12.74 -43.70 14.87
N THR A 272 13.54 -43.79 15.92
CA THR A 272 13.86 -42.63 16.74
C THR A 272 14.61 -41.58 15.93
N VAL A 273 14.11 -40.35 15.96
CA VAL A 273 14.74 -39.16 15.39
C VAL A 273 15.07 -38.23 16.55
N SER A 274 16.35 -37.91 16.72
CA SER A 274 16.80 -37.03 17.79
C SER A 274 16.79 -35.58 17.33
N PHE A 275 16.04 -34.72 18.01
CA PHE A 275 15.97 -33.29 17.71
C PHE A 275 16.73 -32.48 18.75
N SER A 276 17.63 -31.62 18.29
CA SER A 276 18.18 -30.55 19.11
C SER A 276 17.24 -29.35 19.03
N VAL A 277 16.57 -29.03 20.13
CA VAL A 277 15.50 -28.04 20.21
C VAL A 277 15.89 -26.90 21.13
N GLU A 278 15.64 -25.66 20.71
CA GLU A 278 15.70 -24.48 21.57
C GLU A 278 14.29 -24.10 22.01
N ARG A 279 14.05 -24.13 23.32
CA ARG A 279 12.82 -23.66 23.96
C ARG A 279 13.12 -22.42 24.79
N GLY A 280 12.79 -21.25 24.25
CA GLY A 280 13.12 -19.97 24.87
C GLY A 280 14.62 -19.69 24.87
N LYS A 281 15.31 -19.94 25.98
CA LYS A 281 16.78 -19.83 26.11
C LYS A 281 17.46 -21.15 26.48
N THR A 282 16.70 -22.24 26.53
CA THR A 282 17.19 -23.55 26.97
C THR A 282 17.32 -24.46 25.75
N SER A 283 18.49 -25.08 25.60
CA SER A 283 18.70 -26.13 24.61
C SER A 283 18.32 -27.47 25.22
N LEU A 284 17.50 -28.24 24.50
CA LEU A 284 16.97 -29.54 24.88
C LEU A 284 17.26 -30.54 23.75
N GLU A 285 17.47 -31.80 24.10
CA GLU A 285 17.40 -32.89 23.13
C GLU A 285 16.12 -33.66 23.34
N ILE A 286 15.35 -33.85 22.26
CA ILE A 286 14.06 -34.54 22.28
C ILE A 286 14.09 -35.65 21.24
N ASP A 287 14.01 -36.88 21.71
CA ASP A 287 13.93 -38.06 20.87
C ASP A 287 12.47 -38.37 20.53
N VAL A 288 12.12 -38.27 19.25
CA VAL A 288 10.76 -38.45 18.77
C VAL A 288 10.71 -39.66 17.86
N VAL A 289 9.72 -40.53 18.06
CA VAL A 289 9.43 -41.65 17.16
C VAL A 289 8.24 -41.26 16.27
N PRO A 290 8.44 -41.02 14.95
CA PRO A 290 7.35 -40.69 14.03
C PRO A 290 6.35 -41.84 13.89
N ASP A 291 5.06 -41.49 13.90
CA ASP A 291 3.97 -42.43 13.65
C ASP A 291 3.94 -42.85 12.18
N LEU A 292 3.60 -44.11 11.92
CA LEU A 292 3.42 -44.63 10.57
C LEU A 292 2.09 -44.12 10.01
N ASN A 293 2.16 -43.34 8.93
CA ASN A 293 0.98 -42.89 8.21
C ASN A 293 0.45 -43.99 7.26
N SER A 294 -0.79 -43.88 6.80
CA SER A 294 -1.42 -44.80 5.82
C SER A 294 -0.57 -45.03 4.57
N ASP A 295 0.20 -44.00 4.18
CA ASP A 295 1.00 -43.98 2.96
C ASP A 295 2.42 -44.54 3.18
N GLY A 296 2.67 -45.15 4.34
CA GLY A 296 3.97 -45.74 4.71
C GLY A 296 5.03 -44.73 5.17
N THR A 297 4.71 -43.43 5.20
CA THR A 297 5.64 -42.36 5.61
C THR A 297 5.53 -42.06 7.10
N GLY A 298 6.63 -41.57 7.70
CA GLY A 298 6.63 -41.10 9.09
C GLY A 298 5.96 -39.74 9.24
N ARG A 299 5.22 -39.54 10.35
CA ARG A 299 4.62 -38.24 10.72
C ARG A 299 4.73 -38.00 12.22
N ILE A 300 5.13 -36.79 12.60
CA ILE A 300 5.19 -36.39 14.02
C ILE A 300 4.03 -35.49 14.47
N GLY A 301 3.24 -34.95 13.54
CA GLY A 301 2.04 -34.16 13.84
C GLY A 301 2.32 -32.73 14.33
N VAL A 302 3.27 -32.03 13.69
CA VAL A 302 3.57 -30.62 13.96
C VAL A 302 3.41 -29.79 12.70
N GLN A 303 3.06 -28.52 12.87
CA GLN A 303 3.26 -27.53 11.81
C GLN A 303 4.72 -27.05 11.86
N LEU A 304 5.35 -26.91 10.70
CA LEU A 304 6.72 -26.43 10.58
C LEU A 304 6.71 -25.14 9.77
N SER A 305 7.49 -24.16 10.21
CA SER A 305 7.67 -22.90 9.50
C SER A 305 9.14 -22.47 9.54
N PRO A 306 9.63 -21.74 8.54
CA PRO A 306 10.98 -21.19 8.58
C PRO A 306 11.16 -20.32 9.84
N HIS A 307 12.27 -20.47 10.55
CA HIS A 307 12.58 -19.61 11.67
C HIS A 307 13.08 -18.26 11.15
N ILE A 308 12.16 -17.32 10.94
CA ILE A 308 12.47 -15.98 10.42
C ILE A 308 12.29 -14.92 11.51
N LYS A 309 13.19 -13.95 11.51
CA LYS A 309 13.04 -12.73 12.31
C LYS A 309 12.99 -11.54 11.36
N PHE A 310 12.00 -10.68 11.57
CA PHE A 310 11.95 -9.40 10.88
C PHE A 310 12.95 -8.46 11.56
N ALA A 311 14.06 -8.21 10.87
CA ALA A 311 15.06 -7.25 11.30
C ALA A 311 15.03 -6.05 10.36
N LYS A 312 15.27 -4.86 10.92
CA LYS A 312 15.49 -3.66 10.11
C LYS A 312 16.96 -3.58 9.77
N VAL A 313 17.29 -3.86 8.51
CA VAL A 313 18.66 -3.69 8.03
C VAL A 313 18.78 -2.30 7.42
N LYS A 314 19.63 -1.49 8.06
CA LYS A 314 20.06 -0.22 7.51
C LYS A 314 21.22 -0.45 6.54
N PRO A 315 21.26 0.27 5.41
CA PRO A 315 22.34 0.12 4.45
C PRO A 315 23.68 0.57 5.06
N GLY A 316 24.75 -0.19 4.82
CA GLY A 316 26.09 0.17 5.30
C GLY A 316 26.75 1.29 4.50
N ASN A 317 26.29 1.55 3.27
CA ASN A 317 26.76 2.63 2.41
C ASN A 317 25.68 3.08 1.41
N LEU A 318 25.95 4.18 0.70
CA LEU A 318 24.99 4.77 -0.24
C LEU A 318 24.63 3.82 -1.39
N ALA A 319 25.59 3.05 -1.90
CA ALA A 319 25.34 2.09 -2.98
C ALA A 319 24.39 0.97 -2.55
N GLN A 320 24.54 0.46 -1.33
CA GLN A 320 23.61 -0.50 -0.74
C GLN A 320 22.22 0.12 -0.56
N ALA A 321 22.12 1.39 -0.15
CA ALA A 321 20.84 2.09 -0.03
C ALA A 321 20.11 2.19 -1.39
N VAL A 322 20.84 2.52 -2.46
CA VAL A 322 20.32 2.57 -3.84
C VAL A 322 19.85 1.19 -4.27
N ALA A 323 20.62 0.13 -4.02
CA ALA A 323 20.26 -1.25 -4.36
C ALA A 323 19.01 -1.73 -3.59
N PHE A 324 18.95 -1.42 -2.30
CA PHE A 324 17.82 -1.74 -1.43
C PHE A 324 16.55 -1.02 -1.87
N ALA A 325 16.64 0.29 -2.13
CA ALA A 325 15.53 1.08 -2.65
C ALA A 325 15.07 0.57 -4.02
N GLY A 326 16.01 0.16 -4.90
CA GLY A 326 15.69 -0.44 -6.20
C GLY A 326 14.94 -1.76 -6.09
N LYS A 327 15.37 -2.64 -5.17
CA LYS A 327 14.67 -3.91 -4.91
C LYS A 327 13.25 -3.67 -4.39
N GLU A 328 13.09 -2.77 -3.43
CA GLU A 328 11.79 -2.43 -2.85
C GLU A 328 10.87 -1.77 -3.88
N PHE A 329 11.39 -0.79 -4.63
CA PHE A 329 10.66 -0.13 -5.72
C PHE A 329 10.18 -1.14 -6.77
N TRP A 330 11.02 -2.09 -7.16
CA TRP A 330 10.63 -3.14 -8.10
C TRP A 330 9.53 -4.05 -7.54
N GLY A 331 9.64 -4.44 -6.27
CA GLY A 331 8.63 -5.23 -5.58
C GLY A 331 7.27 -4.53 -5.52
N LEU A 332 7.25 -3.26 -5.07
CA LEU A 332 6.04 -2.45 -5.02
C LEU A 332 5.45 -2.22 -6.41
N SER A 333 6.29 -1.95 -7.42
CA SER A 333 5.85 -1.78 -8.81
C SER A 333 5.19 -3.04 -9.36
N PHE A 334 5.78 -4.21 -9.13
CA PHE A 334 5.19 -5.47 -9.54
C PHE A 334 3.85 -5.72 -8.84
N ASN A 335 3.75 -5.45 -7.54
CA ASN A 335 2.52 -5.60 -6.78
C ASN A 335 1.40 -4.70 -7.31
N VAL A 336 1.72 -3.44 -7.66
CA VAL A 336 0.76 -2.51 -8.26
C VAL A 336 0.26 -3.01 -9.61
N VAL A 337 1.19 -3.38 -10.50
CA VAL A 337 0.84 -3.87 -11.84
C VAL A 337 0.04 -5.17 -11.77
N ASP A 338 0.42 -6.10 -10.89
CA ASP A 338 -0.32 -7.35 -10.70
C ASP A 338 -1.71 -7.10 -10.10
N SER A 339 -1.83 -6.19 -9.13
CA SER A 339 -3.13 -5.78 -8.56
C SER A 339 -4.05 -5.17 -9.64
N LEU A 340 -3.50 -4.33 -10.52
CA LEU A 340 -4.24 -3.75 -11.63
C LEU A 340 -4.67 -4.83 -12.64
N LYS A 341 -3.77 -5.76 -12.98
CA LYS A 341 -4.06 -6.92 -13.83
C LYS A 341 -5.18 -7.77 -13.25
N GLN A 342 -5.11 -8.13 -11.97
CA GLN A 342 -6.15 -8.88 -11.29
C GLN A 342 -7.48 -8.11 -11.27
N THR A 343 -7.46 -6.79 -11.10
CA THR A 343 -8.65 -5.95 -11.14
C THR A 343 -9.31 -5.96 -12.52
N PHE A 344 -8.50 -5.95 -13.59
CA PHE A 344 -8.99 -5.99 -14.95
C PHE A 344 -9.59 -7.36 -15.32
N PHE A 345 -8.89 -8.46 -15.03
CA PHE A 345 -9.36 -9.80 -15.40
C PHE A 345 -10.43 -10.37 -14.47
N ASN A 346 -10.44 -9.97 -13.19
CA ASN A 346 -11.41 -10.43 -12.18
C ASN A 346 -12.30 -9.28 -11.68
N PHE A 347 -12.77 -8.41 -12.59
CA PHE A 347 -13.48 -7.17 -12.26
C PHE A 347 -14.66 -7.36 -11.30
N SER A 348 -15.48 -8.40 -11.49
CA SER A 348 -16.62 -8.69 -10.62
C SER A 348 -16.24 -8.84 -9.14
N GLN A 349 -15.05 -9.38 -8.85
CA GLN A 349 -14.54 -9.56 -7.48
C GLN A 349 -13.73 -8.36 -6.97
N SER A 350 -13.24 -7.51 -7.88
CA SER A 350 -12.33 -6.40 -7.56
C SER A 350 -12.99 -5.02 -7.61
N ALA A 351 -14.16 -4.88 -8.22
CA ALA A 351 -14.87 -3.60 -8.32
C ALA A 351 -15.22 -3.00 -6.95
N SER A 352 -15.49 -3.85 -5.96
CA SER A 352 -15.69 -3.45 -4.56
C SER A 352 -14.42 -2.93 -3.88
N LYS A 353 -13.23 -3.26 -4.42
CA LYS A 353 -11.91 -2.88 -3.88
C LYS A 353 -11.37 -1.57 -4.46
N VAL A 354 -12.01 -1.01 -5.49
CA VAL A 354 -11.62 0.29 -6.04
C VAL A 354 -11.90 1.38 -5.01
N SER A 355 -10.86 2.08 -4.58
CA SER A 355 -10.95 3.14 -3.57
C SER A 355 -11.38 4.47 -4.18
N SER A 356 -12.30 5.19 -3.54
CA SER A 356 -12.60 6.59 -3.89
C SER A 356 -11.52 7.54 -3.35
N PRO A 357 -11.49 8.82 -3.79
CA PRO A 357 -10.63 9.83 -3.18
C PRO A 357 -10.82 9.97 -1.66
N VAL A 358 -12.05 9.79 -1.17
CA VAL A 358 -12.37 9.85 0.27
C VAL A 358 -11.79 8.65 1.00
N ALA A 359 -11.92 7.44 0.44
CA ALA A 359 -11.34 6.23 1.00
C ALA A 359 -9.81 6.30 1.05
N ILE A 360 -9.16 6.87 0.03
CA ILE A 360 -7.70 7.08 0.01
C ILE A 360 -7.26 7.98 1.17
N ILE A 361 -7.96 9.09 1.40
CA ILE A 361 -7.66 9.98 2.54
C ILE A 361 -7.89 9.25 3.87
N ALA A 362 -8.97 8.48 4.00
CA ALA A 362 -9.26 7.73 5.22
C ALA A 362 -8.16 6.71 5.54
N VAL A 363 -7.73 5.92 4.54
CA VAL A 363 -6.61 4.98 4.69
C VAL A 363 -5.31 5.72 5.00
N GLY A 364 -5.03 6.83 4.32
CA GLY A 364 -3.85 7.65 4.59
C GLY A 364 -3.83 8.20 6.02
N ALA A 365 -4.98 8.67 6.51
CA ALA A 365 -5.12 9.18 7.87
C ALA A 365 -4.95 8.07 8.92
N GLU A 366 -5.43 6.86 8.62
CA GLU A 366 -5.19 5.69 9.49
C GLU A 366 -3.71 5.30 9.53
N VAL A 367 -3.04 5.28 8.37
CA VAL A 367 -1.62 4.99 8.27
C VAL A 367 -0.78 6.06 8.99
N ALA A 368 -1.12 7.34 8.82
CA ALA A 368 -0.46 8.45 9.49
C ALA A 368 -0.55 8.35 11.03
N ARG A 369 -1.68 7.87 11.57
CA ARG A 369 -1.84 7.64 13.02
C ARG A 369 -1.05 6.42 13.53
N SER A 370 -0.97 5.37 12.72
CA SER A 370 -0.48 4.06 13.17
C SER A 370 1.00 3.82 12.91
N SER A 371 1.58 4.38 11.84
CA SER A 371 2.97 4.08 11.48
C SER A 371 3.63 5.11 10.55
N THR A 372 4.75 5.67 10.99
CA THR A 372 5.60 6.50 10.11
C THR A 372 6.20 5.70 8.96
N GLU A 373 6.55 4.42 9.19
CA GLU A 373 7.04 3.53 8.14
C GLU A 373 5.95 3.22 7.10
N GLY A 374 4.72 2.94 7.55
CA GLY A 374 3.60 2.74 6.66
C GLY A 374 3.29 3.99 5.84
N LEU A 375 3.57 5.19 6.36
CA LEU A 375 3.36 6.45 5.63
C LEU A 375 4.28 6.57 4.40
N TYR A 376 5.55 6.17 4.52
CA TYR A 376 6.46 6.09 3.36
C TYR A 376 5.97 5.08 2.34
N GLN A 377 5.59 3.89 2.80
CA GLN A 377 5.10 2.83 1.91
C GLN A 377 3.80 3.24 1.21
N PHE A 378 2.87 3.87 1.94
CA PHE A 378 1.63 4.41 1.42
C PHE A 378 1.89 5.46 0.35
N ALA A 379 2.75 6.45 0.64
CA ALA A 379 3.11 7.49 -0.31
C ALA A 379 3.81 6.92 -1.56
N ALA A 380 4.72 5.95 -1.40
CA ALA A 380 5.39 5.28 -2.51
C ALA A 380 4.42 4.49 -3.39
N VAL A 381 3.54 3.69 -2.78
CA VAL A 381 2.51 2.92 -3.50
C VAL A 381 1.55 3.86 -4.23
N LEU A 382 1.11 4.96 -3.62
CA LEU A 382 0.27 5.95 -4.29
C LEU A 382 0.95 6.59 -5.50
N ASN A 383 2.23 6.97 -5.40
CA ASN A 383 2.97 7.51 -6.54
C ASN A 383 3.07 6.51 -7.69
N ILE A 384 3.41 5.25 -7.38
CA ILE A 384 3.51 4.17 -8.37
C ILE A 384 2.14 3.92 -9.00
N ASN A 385 1.08 3.84 -8.19
CA ASN A 385 -0.29 3.67 -8.68
C ASN A 385 -0.68 4.81 -9.63
N LEU A 386 -0.44 6.06 -9.24
CA LEU A 386 -0.78 7.23 -10.07
C LEU A 386 0.03 7.22 -11.38
N ALA A 387 1.31 6.87 -11.33
CA ALA A 387 2.13 6.72 -12.53
C ALA A 387 1.61 5.62 -13.46
N VAL A 388 1.28 4.44 -12.92
CA VAL A 388 0.77 3.31 -13.70
C VAL A 388 -0.59 3.62 -14.31
N ILE A 389 -1.50 4.21 -13.53
CA ILE A 389 -2.84 4.61 -14.01
C ILE A 389 -2.72 5.69 -15.09
N ASN A 390 -1.92 6.73 -14.86
CA ASN A 390 -1.75 7.82 -15.83
C ASN A 390 -1.02 7.37 -17.10
N LEU A 391 -0.29 6.26 -17.07
CA LEU A 391 0.32 5.66 -18.27
C LEU A 391 -0.68 4.85 -19.11
N LEU A 392 -1.84 4.47 -18.57
CA LEU A 392 -2.83 3.70 -19.33
C LEU A 392 -3.35 4.51 -20.52
N PRO A 393 -3.65 3.87 -21.66
CA PRO A 393 -4.20 4.52 -22.85
C PRO A 393 -5.69 4.84 -22.68
N LEU A 394 -6.04 5.54 -21.60
CA LEU A 394 -7.38 5.97 -21.28
C LEU A 394 -7.51 7.48 -21.57
N PRO A 395 -8.57 7.92 -22.26
CA PRO A 395 -8.78 9.34 -22.47
C PRO A 395 -8.96 10.07 -21.12
N ALA A 396 -8.59 11.35 -21.08
CA ALA A 396 -8.41 12.18 -19.87
C ALA A 396 -7.12 11.96 -19.06
N LEU A 397 -6.37 10.90 -19.31
CA LEU A 397 -5.06 10.66 -18.69
C LEU A 397 -3.91 10.98 -19.67
N ASP A 398 -2.70 11.14 -19.15
CA ASP A 398 -1.49 11.40 -19.95
C ASP A 398 -1.27 10.32 -21.02
N GLY A 399 -1.44 9.06 -20.62
CA GLY A 399 -1.29 7.89 -21.48
C GLY A 399 -2.31 7.85 -22.62
N GLY A 400 -3.50 8.44 -22.44
CA GLY A 400 -4.46 8.66 -23.52
C GLY A 400 -3.92 9.64 -24.57
N SER A 401 -3.36 10.77 -24.13
CA SER A 401 -2.73 11.76 -25.02
C SER A 401 -1.50 11.18 -25.72
N LEU A 402 -0.69 10.41 -25.00
CA LEU A 402 0.46 9.69 -25.53
C LEU A 402 0.02 8.63 -26.55
N PHE A 403 -1.09 7.93 -26.32
CA PHE A 403 -1.66 6.97 -27.26
C PHE A 403 -2.14 7.63 -28.55
N LEU A 404 -2.80 8.80 -28.47
CA LEU A 404 -3.18 9.56 -29.66
C LEU A 404 -1.94 10.05 -30.44
N LEU A 405 -0.90 10.45 -29.72
CA LEU A 405 0.38 10.82 -30.32
C LEU A 405 1.09 9.63 -31.00
N LEU A 406 0.97 8.42 -30.44
CA LEU A 406 1.45 7.19 -31.08
C LEU A 406 0.68 6.90 -32.38
N ILE A 407 -0.63 7.14 -32.42
CA ILE A 407 -1.43 7.02 -33.65
C ILE A 407 -0.99 8.06 -34.69
N GLU A 408 -0.72 9.29 -34.27
CA GLU A 408 -0.18 10.34 -35.14
C GLU A 408 1.18 9.93 -35.75
N ALA A 409 2.08 9.39 -34.93
CA ALA A 409 3.37 8.85 -35.38
C ALA A 409 3.19 7.70 -36.38
N ALA A 410 2.31 6.74 -36.07
CA ALA A 410 2.01 5.60 -36.95
C ALA A 410 1.41 6.02 -38.30
N ARG A 411 0.73 7.17 -38.35
CA ARG A 411 0.16 7.76 -39.57
C ARG A 411 1.13 8.66 -40.35
N GLY A 412 2.42 8.61 -40.02
CA GLY A 412 3.45 9.41 -40.69
C GLY A 412 3.43 10.89 -40.31
N GLY A 413 3.05 11.21 -39.07
CA GLY A 413 3.04 12.59 -38.55
C GLY A 413 1.82 13.41 -38.97
N ARG A 414 0.82 12.79 -39.58
CA ARG A 414 -0.45 13.46 -39.87
C ARG A 414 -1.23 13.64 -38.58
N LYS A 415 -1.41 14.89 -38.14
CA LYS A 415 -2.18 15.26 -36.93
C LYS A 415 -3.63 14.79 -37.01
N LEU A 416 -4.18 14.35 -35.89
CA LEU A 416 -5.62 14.05 -35.79
C LEU A 416 -6.41 15.36 -35.90
N PRO A 417 -7.58 15.35 -36.55
CA PRO A 417 -8.49 16.49 -36.48
C PRO A 417 -8.74 16.83 -35.03
N GLN A 418 -8.56 18.10 -34.67
CA GLN A 418 -8.67 18.58 -33.30
C GLN A 418 -10.02 18.23 -32.67
N GLU A 419 -11.10 18.24 -33.46
CA GLU A 419 -12.42 17.82 -33.02
C GLU A 419 -12.48 16.36 -32.54
N ILE A 420 -11.76 15.45 -33.21
CA ILE A 420 -11.74 14.03 -32.84
C ILE A 420 -10.95 13.84 -31.55
N GLU A 421 -9.79 14.47 -31.45
CA GLU A 421 -8.97 14.45 -30.23
C GLU A 421 -9.74 15.01 -29.03
N GLN A 422 -10.38 16.17 -29.18
CA GLN A 422 -11.21 16.77 -28.14
C GLN A 422 -12.41 15.90 -27.75
N ARG A 423 -13.10 15.26 -28.72
CA ARG A 423 -14.20 14.33 -28.43
C ARG A 423 -13.74 13.11 -27.66
N ILE A 424 -12.61 12.50 -28.06
CA ILE A 424 -12.03 11.36 -27.35
C ILE A 424 -11.66 11.77 -25.92
N MET A 425 -10.90 12.86 -25.74
CA MET A 425 -10.47 13.31 -24.41
C MET A 425 -11.64 13.71 -23.51
N SER A 426 -12.62 14.46 -24.03
CA SER A 426 -13.82 14.85 -23.26
C SER A 426 -14.69 13.66 -22.87
N SER A 427 -14.80 12.64 -23.72
CA SER A 427 -15.49 11.39 -23.36
C SER A 427 -14.83 10.69 -22.16
N GLY A 428 -13.50 10.69 -22.09
CA GLY A 428 -12.78 10.14 -20.93
C GLY A 428 -13.04 10.94 -19.66
N ILE A 429 -13.02 12.27 -19.76
CA ILE A 429 -13.29 13.14 -18.61
C ILE A 429 -14.68 12.87 -18.06
N LEU A 430 -15.68 12.75 -18.95
CA LEU A 430 -17.04 12.41 -18.57
C LEU A 430 -17.12 11.06 -17.84
N VAL A 431 -16.42 10.04 -18.34
CA VAL A 431 -16.37 8.71 -17.71
C VAL A 431 -15.71 8.79 -16.33
N VAL A 432 -14.57 9.48 -16.20
CA VAL A 432 -13.86 9.64 -14.93
C VAL A 432 -14.70 10.39 -13.91
N ILE A 433 -15.38 11.47 -14.30
CA ILE A 433 -16.29 12.22 -13.42
C ILE A 433 -17.48 11.35 -12.99
N THR A 434 -18.09 10.63 -13.94
CA THR A 434 -19.24 9.76 -13.64
C THR A 434 -18.85 8.65 -12.68
N LEU A 435 -17.71 7.99 -12.93
CA LEU A 435 -17.18 6.94 -12.06
C LEU A 435 -16.79 7.50 -10.69
N GLY A 436 -16.12 8.65 -10.65
CA GLY A 436 -15.75 9.33 -9.42
C GLY A 436 -16.96 9.67 -8.56
N MET A 437 -18.00 10.27 -9.15
CA MET A 437 -19.25 10.57 -8.47
C MET A 437 -19.95 9.30 -7.98
N PHE A 438 -20.00 8.24 -8.80
CA PHE A 438 -20.54 6.95 -8.39
C PHE A 438 -19.79 6.36 -7.17
N LEU A 439 -18.46 6.38 -7.18
CA LEU A 439 -17.65 5.88 -6.06
C LEU A 439 -17.82 6.72 -4.80
N ILE A 440 -17.92 8.04 -4.92
CA ILE A 440 -18.18 8.94 -3.79
C ILE A 440 -19.56 8.65 -3.19
N VAL A 441 -20.60 8.51 -4.02
CA VAL A 441 -21.95 8.19 -3.56
C VAL A 441 -21.96 6.81 -2.89
N ARG A 442 -21.36 5.79 -3.51
CA ARG A 442 -21.23 4.44 -2.96
C ARG A 442 -20.56 4.47 -1.58
N ASP A 443 -19.45 5.18 -1.45
CA ASP A 443 -18.70 5.25 -0.21
C ASP A 443 -19.46 6.05 0.86
N THR A 444 -20.17 7.11 0.46
CA THR A 444 -21.04 7.91 1.34
C THR A 444 -22.20 7.06 1.89
N LEU A 445 -22.89 6.29 1.02
CA LEU A 445 -23.96 5.38 1.42
C LEU A 445 -23.48 4.22 2.31
N ASN A 446 -22.19 3.88 2.25
CA ASN A 446 -21.58 2.86 3.10
C ASN A 446 -21.13 3.38 4.47
N LEU A 447 -21.25 4.68 4.75
CA LEU A 447 -20.98 5.22 6.08
C LEU A 447 -22.05 4.73 7.06
N ASP A 448 -21.60 4.23 8.22
CA ASP A 448 -22.47 3.64 9.25
C ASP A 448 -23.63 4.56 9.65
N PHE A 449 -23.35 5.87 9.77
CA PHE A 449 -24.35 6.89 10.05
C PHE A 449 -25.48 6.96 9.02
N ILE A 450 -25.18 6.81 7.72
CA ILE A 450 -26.20 6.85 6.67
C ILE A 450 -26.98 5.54 6.62
N ARG A 451 -26.31 4.40 6.88
CA ARG A 451 -26.98 3.10 7.00
C ARG A 451 -27.94 3.00 8.17
N GLU A 452 -27.71 3.76 9.25
CA GLU A 452 -28.64 3.83 10.39
C GLU A 452 -29.86 4.73 10.13
N MET A 453 -29.78 5.65 9.17
CA MET A 453 -30.89 6.54 8.78
C MET A 453 -31.77 5.99 7.64
N LEU A 454 -31.25 5.07 6.82
CA LEU A 454 -31.96 4.38 5.73
C LEU A 454 -32.54 3.06 6.21
#